data_AF-A0A1G3CGM7-F1
#
_entry.id   AF-A0A1G3CGM7-F1
#
_cell.length_a   1.000
_cell.length_b   1.000
_cell.length_c   1.000
_cell.angle_alpha   90.00
_cell.angle_beta   90.00
_cell.angle_gamma   90.00
#
_symmetry.space_group_name_H-M   'P 1'
#
loop_
_entity.id
_entity.type
_entity.pdbx_description
1 polymer ?
#
loop_
_entity_poly.entity_id
_entity_poly.type
_entity_poly.pdbx_seq_one_letter_code
_entity_poly.pdbx_strand_id
1 'polypeptide(L)'
;TFRNKMTSWIELAAETGAEGVFWDEPHLFFGEFTPLFGGKKRDIWGCTCEVCNDIFKAKYGYEMPVDFTDEVKAFRQMTIVNFLEHLANEASKKGLKNSVCLFPTADPRYGIYEWEKVAMIKSMDIFGSDPYWYAYKQDVTEFVRNVSNEVLALSKKHNKEPQIWIQGYRVPANGEEEIVTAVDVAYDAGIRNIATWSFEGTDCMTYVRSERPDIVWQHVRNVYLKYKNK
;
A
#
# COMPACT_ATOMS: atom_id res chain seq x y z
N THR A 1 -5.95 -23.16 -8.59
CA THR A 1 -5.38 -22.57 -7.36
C THR A 1 -5.73 -21.09 -7.29
N PHE A 2 -5.48 -20.41 -6.16
CA PHE A 2 -5.66 -18.95 -6.09
C PHE A 2 -4.75 -18.20 -7.06
N ARG A 3 -3.49 -18.65 -7.23
CA ARG A 3 -2.55 -18.12 -8.23
C ARG A 3 -3.16 -18.09 -9.64
N ASN A 4 -3.69 -19.22 -10.11
CA ASN A 4 -4.29 -19.28 -11.45
C ASN A 4 -5.47 -18.31 -11.62
N LYS A 5 -6.30 -18.12 -10.57
CA LYS A 5 -7.41 -17.16 -10.61
C LYS A 5 -6.90 -15.72 -10.79
N MET A 6 -5.85 -15.35 -10.05
CA MET A 6 -5.26 -14.02 -10.18
C MET A 6 -4.53 -13.83 -11.50
N THR A 7 -3.87 -14.87 -12.04
CA THR A 7 -3.29 -14.83 -13.39
C THR A 7 -4.38 -14.58 -14.44
N SER A 8 -5.52 -15.29 -14.39
CA SER A 8 -6.64 -15.03 -15.30
C SER A 8 -7.24 -13.64 -15.12
N TRP A 9 -7.26 -13.10 -13.90
CA TRP A 9 -7.68 -11.71 -13.67
C TRP A 9 -6.74 -10.70 -14.34
N ILE A 10 -5.42 -10.92 -14.26
CA ILE A 10 -4.42 -10.08 -14.96
C ILE A 10 -4.62 -10.14 -16.47
N GLU A 11 -4.93 -11.31 -17.02
CA GLU A 11 -5.23 -11.48 -18.45
C GLU A 11 -6.43 -10.64 -18.88
N LEU A 12 -7.53 -10.74 -18.13
CA LEU A 12 -8.72 -9.94 -18.38
C LEU A 12 -8.45 -8.42 -18.21
N ALA A 13 -7.65 -8.04 -17.21
CA ALA A 13 -7.26 -6.65 -17.00
C ALA A 13 -6.47 -6.11 -18.22
N ALA A 14 -5.55 -6.89 -18.77
CA ALA A 14 -4.82 -6.53 -19.98
C ALA A 14 -5.75 -6.33 -21.20
N GLU A 15 -6.77 -7.18 -21.34
CA GLU A 15 -7.76 -7.08 -22.43
C GLU A 15 -8.61 -5.81 -22.38
N THR A 16 -8.73 -5.16 -21.21
CA THR A 16 -9.42 -3.86 -21.10
C THR A 16 -8.68 -2.69 -21.77
N GLY A 17 -7.40 -2.89 -22.12
CA GLY A 17 -6.52 -1.82 -22.58
C GLY A 17 -5.91 -1.00 -21.44
N ALA A 18 -5.97 -1.50 -20.20
CA ALA A 18 -5.29 -0.89 -19.07
C ALA A 18 -3.77 -0.79 -19.31
N GLU A 19 -3.15 0.29 -18.83
CA GLU A 19 -1.71 0.52 -18.96
C GLU A 19 -0.89 -0.15 -17.84
N GLY A 20 -1.55 -0.56 -16.76
CA GLY A 20 -0.88 -1.12 -15.60
C GLY A 20 -1.83 -1.72 -14.56
N VAL A 21 -1.22 -2.31 -13.53
CA VAL A 21 -1.87 -2.87 -12.36
C VAL A 21 -1.33 -2.18 -11.11
N PHE A 22 -2.24 -1.77 -10.24
CA PHE A 22 -1.93 -1.24 -8.92
C PHE A 22 -2.19 -2.30 -7.85
N TRP A 23 -1.13 -2.68 -7.14
CA TRP A 23 -1.14 -3.61 -6.02
C TRP A 23 -1.31 -2.81 -4.72
N ASP A 24 -2.56 -2.64 -4.30
CA ASP A 24 -2.92 -1.86 -3.12
C ASP A 24 -2.69 -2.66 -1.83
N GLU A 25 -1.83 -2.12 -0.96
CA GLU A 25 -1.49 -2.62 0.38
C GLU A 25 -1.43 -4.17 0.49
N PRO A 26 -0.61 -4.91 -0.27
CA PRO A 26 -0.64 -6.38 -0.26
C PRO A 26 -0.36 -6.95 1.14
N HIS A 27 -1.35 -7.62 1.72
CA HIS A 27 -1.28 -8.17 3.07
C HIS A 27 -2.01 -9.52 3.21
N LEU A 28 -1.68 -10.25 4.27
CA LEU A 28 -2.49 -11.37 4.76
C LEU A 28 -3.49 -10.83 5.78
N PHE A 29 -4.68 -11.45 5.85
CA PHE A 29 -5.70 -11.08 6.84
C PHE A 29 -5.10 -10.97 8.25
N PHE A 30 -5.37 -9.85 8.92
CA PHE A 30 -4.94 -9.56 10.28
C PHE A 30 -6.13 -9.14 11.14
N GLY A 31 -6.31 -9.82 12.27
CA GLY A 31 -7.49 -9.68 13.15
C GLY A 31 -7.58 -8.35 13.89
N GLU A 32 -6.50 -7.56 13.98
CA GLU A 32 -6.62 -6.21 14.53
C GLU A 32 -7.26 -5.22 13.56
N PHE A 33 -7.50 -5.59 12.30
CA PHE A 33 -8.35 -4.80 11.40
C PHE A 33 -9.84 -5.00 11.65
N THR A 34 -10.23 -6.01 12.43
CA THR A 34 -11.65 -6.30 12.68
C THR A 34 -12.42 -5.09 13.28
N PRO A 35 -11.86 -4.27 14.19
CA PRO A 35 -12.48 -3.02 14.64
C PRO A 35 -12.70 -1.97 13.54
N LEU A 36 -11.84 -1.92 12.51
CA LEU A 36 -12.04 -1.05 11.34
C LEU A 36 -13.25 -1.49 10.49
N PHE A 37 -13.76 -2.69 10.68
CA PHE A 37 -14.93 -3.22 9.98
C PHE A 37 -16.10 -3.53 10.93
N GLY A 38 -16.11 -2.93 12.12
CA GLY A 38 -17.22 -3.04 13.09
C GLY A 38 -17.26 -4.35 13.89
N GLY A 39 -16.21 -5.17 13.85
CA GLY A 39 -16.10 -6.37 14.69
C GLY A 39 -15.17 -6.22 15.90
N LYS A 40 -15.15 -7.23 16.76
CA LYS A 40 -14.30 -7.24 17.96
C LYS A 40 -12.83 -7.47 17.58
N LYS A 41 -11.90 -6.79 18.26
CA LYS A 41 -10.46 -7.05 18.14
C LYS A 41 -10.18 -8.54 18.37
N ARG A 42 -9.47 -9.18 17.44
CA ARG A 42 -9.00 -10.55 17.57
C ARG A 42 -7.50 -10.58 17.34
N ASP A 43 -6.77 -11.33 18.15
CA ASP A 43 -5.34 -11.56 17.94
C ASP A 43 -5.16 -12.66 16.89
N ILE A 44 -5.50 -12.36 15.64
CA ILE A 44 -5.34 -13.25 14.50
C ILE A 44 -4.21 -12.67 13.68
N TRP A 45 -3.07 -13.35 13.68
CA TRP A 45 -1.93 -12.92 12.88
C TRP A 45 -1.83 -13.66 11.54
N GLY A 46 -2.69 -14.62 11.22
CA GLY A 46 -2.69 -15.23 9.89
C GLY A 46 -3.48 -16.51 9.82
N CYS A 47 -3.31 -17.25 8.72
CA CYS A 47 -3.85 -18.60 8.57
C CYS A 47 -2.76 -19.65 8.76
N THR A 48 -3.11 -20.75 9.43
CA THR A 48 -2.33 -21.99 9.54
C THR A 48 -2.99 -23.10 8.72
N CYS A 49 -3.42 -22.80 7.49
CA CYS A 49 -3.98 -23.82 6.61
C CYS A 49 -2.91 -24.85 6.24
N GLU A 50 -3.33 -26.03 5.78
CA GLU A 50 -2.43 -27.15 5.41
C GLU A 50 -1.29 -26.69 4.48
N VAL A 51 -1.61 -25.89 3.46
CA VAL A 51 -0.62 -25.35 2.52
C VAL A 51 0.42 -24.46 3.23
N CYS A 52 0.00 -23.59 4.15
CA CYS A 52 0.94 -22.74 4.88
C CYS A 52 1.81 -23.57 5.84
N ASN A 53 1.24 -24.55 6.54
CA ASN A 53 2.00 -25.45 7.41
C ASN A 53 3.04 -26.25 6.62
N ASP A 54 2.65 -26.80 5.46
CA ASP A 54 3.55 -27.58 4.61
C ASP A 54 4.73 -26.74 4.09
N ILE A 55 4.46 -25.52 3.61
CA ILE A 55 5.53 -24.62 3.12
C ILE A 55 6.42 -24.16 4.28
N PHE A 56 5.83 -23.85 5.45
CA PHE A 56 6.59 -23.48 6.63
C PHE A 56 7.51 -24.63 7.07
N LYS A 57 6.96 -25.83 7.23
CA LYS A 57 7.70 -27.03 7.64
C LYS A 57 8.78 -27.41 6.66
N ALA A 58 8.52 -27.30 5.35
CA ALA A 58 9.54 -27.51 4.33
C ALA A 58 10.69 -26.50 4.43
N LYS A 59 10.42 -25.27 4.88
CA LYS A 59 11.42 -24.20 5.00
C LYS A 59 12.21 -24.25 6.30
N TYR A 60 11.55 -24.48 7.44
CA TYR A 60 12.14 -24.39 8.77
C TYR A 60 12.38 -25.74 9.45
N GLY A 61 11.84 -26.84 8.89
CA GLY A 61 12.07 -28.20 9.38
C GLY A 61 11.16 -28.64 10.54
N TYR A 62 10.19 -27.82 10.95
CA TYR A 62 9.26 -28.12 12.03
C TYR A 62 7.86 -27.51 11.79
N GLU A 63 6.86 -27.94 12.55
CA GLU A 63 5.47 -27.45 12.41
C GLU A 63 5.36 -25.95 12.71
N MET A 64 4.53 -25.24 11.96
CA MET A 64 4.32 -23.80 12.18
C MET A 64 3.75 -23.55 13.60
N PRO A 65 4.40 -22.70 14.41
CA PRO A 65 3.92 -22.45 15.77
C PRO A 65 2.66 -21.59 15.77
N VAL A 66 1.88 -21.69 16.85
CA VAL A 66 0.69 -20.83 17.09
C VAL A 66 1.05 -19.44 17.59
N ASP A 67 2.31 -19.25 18.00
CA ASP A 67 2.85 -17.97 18.45
C ASP A 67 3.41 -17.17 17.27
N PHE A 68 3.35 -15.83 17.37
CA PHE A 68 3.87 -14.92 16.35
C PHE A 68 5.39 -14.73 16.46
N THR A 69 6.13 -15.82 16.25
CA THR A 69 7.60 -15.87 16.32
C THR A 69 8.26 -15.14 15.15
N ASP A 70 9.57 -14.91 15.22
CA ASP A 70 10.32 -14.26 14.14
C ASP A 70 10.32 -15.08 12.83
N GLU A 71 10.35 -16.40 12.92
CA GLU A 71 10.24 -17.28 11.75
C GLU A 71 8.84 -17.22 11.12
N VAL A 72 7.79 -17.08 11.94
CA VAL A 72 6.43 -16.83 11.45
C VAL A 72 6.31 -15.47 10.76
N LYS A 73 6.88 -14.40 11.35
CA LYS A 73 6.94 -13.06 10.72
C LYS A 73 7.63 -13.12 9.35
N ALA A 74 8.81 -13.75 9.31
CA ALA A 74 9.58 -13.90 8.08
C ALA A 74 8.85 -14.75 7.03
N PHE A 75 8.19 -15.84 7.45
CA PHE A 75 7.37 -16.69 6.59
C PHE A 75 6.20 -15.93 5.96
N ARG A 76 5.47 -15.14 6.75
CA ARG A 76 4.33 -14.34 6.26
C ARG A 76 4.80 -13.33 5.22
N GLN A 77 5.85 -12.57 5.52
CA GLN A 77 6.40 -11.61 4.57
C GLN A 77 6.86 -12.30 3.28
N MET A 78 7.60 -13.41 3.40
CA MET A 78 8.03 -14.19 2.24
C MET A 78 6.84 -14.65 1.39
N THR A 79 5.76 -15.09 2.03
CA THR A 79 4.55 -15.54 1.34
C THR A 79 3.93 -14.42 0.50
N ILE A 80 3.81 -13.22 1.07
CA ILE A 80 3.26 -12.05 0.37
C ILE A 80 4.20 -11.62 -0.76
N VAL A 81 5.49 -11.42 -0.48
CA VAL A 81 6.49 -10.96 -1.47
C VAL A 81 6.59 -11.94 -2.65
N ASN A 82 6.66 -13.25 -2.40
CA ASN A 82 6.72 -14.26 -3.46
C ASN A 82 5.43 -14.33 -4.30
N PHE A 83 4.29 -14.00 -3.69
CA PHE A 83 3.04 -13.95 -4.44
C PHE A 83 2.95 -12.69 -5.27
N LEU A 84 3.29 -11.53 -4.69
CA LEU A 84 3.36 -10.25 -5.38
C LEU A 84 4.34 -10.29 -6.56
N GLU A 85 5.55 -10.85 -6.38
CA GLU A 85 6.53 -11.02 -7.46
C GLU A 85 5.97 -11.89 -8.60
N HIS A 86 5.29 -12.99 -8.26
CA HIS A 86 4.65 -13.82 -9.26
C HIS A 86 3.59 -13.04 -10.06
N LEU A 87 2.73 -12.28 -9.39
CA LEU A 87 1.69 -11.48 -10.07
C LEU A 87 2.30 -10.37 -10.92
N ALA A 88 3.29 -9.65 -10.40
CA ALA A 88 3.99 -8.61 -11.14
C ALA A 88 4.69 -9.16 -12.39
N ASN A 89 5.28 -10.35 -12.31
CA ASN A 89 5.86 -11.04 -13.46
C ASN A 89 4.79 -11.43 -14.50
N GLU A 90 3.63 -11.93 -14.08
CA GLU A 90 2.53 -12.24 -15.02
C GLU A 90 1.97 -10.98 -15.69
N ALA A 91 1.79 -9.89 -14.94
CA ALA A 91 1.36 -8.59 -15.48
C ALA A 91 2.37 -8.02 -16.48
N SER A 92 3.66 -8.08 -16.14
CA SER A 92 4.75 -7.60 -17.01
C SER A 92 4.81 -8.36 -18.34
N LYS A 93 4.57 -9.69 -18.34
CA LYS A 93 4.47 -10.50 -19.58
C LYS A 93 3.33 -10.05 -20.51
N LYS A 94 2.30 -9.42 -19.96
CA LYS A 94 1.18 -8.84 -20.72
C LYS A 94 1.42 -7.38 -21.12
N GLY A 95 2.60 -6.83 -20.82
CA GLY A 95 2.96 -5.44 -21.12
C GLY A 95 2.41 -4.41 -20.13
N LEU A 96 1.85 -4.85 -19.01
CA LEU A 96 1.30 -3.97 -17.97
C LEU A 96 2.42 -3.46 -17.06
N LYS A 97 2.40 -2.16 -16.74
CA LYS A 97 3.23 -1.58 -15.67
C LYS A 97 2.72 -2.02 -14.30
N ASN A 98 3.62 -2.27 -13.36
CA ASN A 98 3.27 -2.61 -12.00
C ASN A 98 3.56 -1.46 -11.04
N SER A 99 2.55 -1.05 -10.27
CA SER A 99 2.71 -0.15 -9.13
C SER A 99 2.30 -0.85 -7.84
N VAL A 100 2.96 -0.54 -6.74
CA VAL A 100 2.60 -1.04 -5.41
C VAL A 100 2.54 0.10 -4.40
N CYS A 101 1.52 0.06 -3.53
CA CYS A 101 1.47 0.88 -2.32
C CYS A 101 1.63 -0.04 -1.11
N LEU A 102 2.56 0.30 -0.21
CA LEU A 102 2.74 -0.40 1.06
C LEU A 102 2.32 0.50 2.21
N PHE A 103 1.71 -0.09 3.24
CA PHE A 103 1.44 0.60 4.50
C PHE A 103 2.69 1.35 5.01
N PRO A 104 2.54 2.55 5.60
CA PRO A 104 3.63 3.42 6.05
C PRO A 104 4.27 2.95 7.38
N THR A 105 4.31 1.64 7.64
CA THR A 105 4.78 1.06 8.90
C THR A 105 5.61 -0.20 8.69
N ALA A 106 6.60 -0.39 9.57
CA ALA A 106 7.46 -1.57 9.63
C ALA A 106 7.00 -2.59 10.69
N ASP A 107 5.72 -2.57 11.08
CA ASP A 107 5.19 -3.57 12.00
C ASP A 107 4.92 -4.90 11.26
N PRO A 108 5.59 -6.01 11.64
CA PRO A 108 5.44 -7.30 10.96
C PRO A 108 4.02 -7.86 10.93
N ARG A 109 3.13 -7.35 11.80
CA ARG A 109 1.72 -7.74 11.84
C ARG A 109 0.98 -7.39 10.54
N TYR A 110 1.41 -6.33 9.84
CA TYR A 110 0.88 -5.90 8.54
C TYR A 110 1.42 -6.72 7.36
N GLY A 111 2.38 -7.63 7.61
CA GLY A 111 2.88 -8.58 6.63
C GLY A 111 4.19 -8.16 5.98
N ILE A 112 4.26 -6.96 5.38
CA ILE A 112 5.49 -6.44 4.78
C ILE A 112 6.07 -5.36 5.69
N TYR A 113 7.21 -5.64 6.31
CA TYR A 113 7.94 -4.74 7.21
C TYR A 113 9.36 -4.42 6.72
N GLU A 114 9.88 -5.18 5.76
CA GLU A 114 11.11 -4.92 5.03
C GLU A 114 10.76 -4.51 3.60
N TRP A 115 10.42 -3.24 3.40
CA TRP A 115 10.01 -2.68 2.10
C TRP A 115 11.00 -2.95 0.97
N GLU A 116 12.30 -2.99 1.29
CA GLU A 116 13.35 -3.28 0.32
C GLU A 116 13.10 -4.61 -0.42
N LYS A 117 12.52 -5.63 0.22
CA LYS A 117 12.20 -6.90 -0.43
C LYS A 117 11.20 -6.75 -1.58
N VAL A 118 10.29 -5.78 -1.48
CA VAL A 118 9.35 -5.45 -2.56
C VAL A 118 10.02 -4.58 -3.62
N ALA A 119 10.81 -3.59 -3.20
CA ALA A 119 11.56 -2.73 -4.14
C ALA A 119 12.54 -3.54 -5.01
N MET A 120 13.06 -4.67 -4.53
CA MET A 120 13.92 -5.59 -5.29
C MET A 120 13.19 -6.38 -6.40
N ILE A 121 11.86 -6.42 -6.40
CA ILE A 121 11.08 -7.14 -7.43
C ILE A 121 11.34 -6.45 -8.78
N LYS A 122 11.95 -7.18 -9.72
CA LYS A 122 12.39 -6.62 -11.00
C LYS A 122 11.23 -6.11 -11.86
N SER A 123 10.11 -6.83 -11.86
CA SER A 123 8.89 -6.51 -12.61
C SER A 123 8.03 -5.43 -11.95
N MET A 124 8.42 -4.89 -10.80
CA MET A 124 7.78 -3.74 -10.19
C MET A 124 8.36 -2.45 -10.78
N ASP A 125 7.53 -1.54 -11.27
CA ASP A 125 7.99 -0.29 -11.92
C ASP A 125 7.91 0.90 -10.97
N ILE A 126 6.80 1.01 -10.24
CA ILE A 126 6.50 2.10 -9.32
C ILE A 126 6.42 1.55 -7.90
N PHE A 127 7.16 2.19 -6.98
CA PHE A 127 7.17 1.85 -5.57
C PHE A 127 6.62 3.01 -4.75
N GLY A 128 5.61 2.75 -3.93
CA GLY A 128 4.98 3.80 -3.13
C GLY A 128 4.47 3.36 -1.78
N SER A 129 3.99 4.35 -1.04
CA SER A 129 3.38 4.21 0.27
C SER A 129 2.34 5.31 0.49
N ASP A 130 1.54 5.16 1.54
CA ASP A 130 0.38 5.99 1.88
C ASP A 130 0.47 6.51 3.33
N PRO A 131 1.23 7.59 3.58
CA PRO A 131 1.33 8.20 4.90
C PRO A 131 0.04 8.95 5.29
N TYR A 132 -1.05 8.20 5.54
CA TYR A 132 -2.37 8.72 5.93
C TYR A 132 -2.38 9.25 7.38
N TRP A 133 -1.90 10.47 7.56
CA TRP A 133 -1.60 11.05 8.87
C TRP A 133 -2.81 11.14 9.81
N TYR A 134 -4.04 11.35 9.31
CA TYR A 134 -5.23 11.30 10.18
C TYR A 134 -5.53 9.88 10.66
N ALA A 135 -5.38 8.89 9.77
CA ALA A 135 -5.61 7.49 10.12
C ALA A 135 -4.60 7.00 11.18
N TYR A 136 -3.34 7.42 11.05
CA TYR A 136 -2.25 7.08 11.99
C TYR A 136 -2.10 8.05 13.16
N LYS A 137 -2.90 9.14 13.21
CA LYS A 137 -2.84 10.20 14.22
C LYS A 137 -1.42 10.77 14.38
N GLN A 138 -0.78 11.04 13.26
CA GLN A 138 0.57 11.61 13.18
C GLN A 138 0.53 13.05 12.69
N ASP A 139 1.63 13.77 12.88
CA ASP A 139 1.84 15.07 12.25
C ASP A 139 2.00 14.93 10.73
N VAL A 140 1.24 15.70 9.96
CA VAL A 140 1.26 15.65 8.49
C VAL A 140 2.65 15.93 7.92
N THR A 141 3.39 16.86 8.50
CA THR A 141 4.66 17.32 7.93
C THR A 141 5.76 16.30 8.18
N GLU A 142 5.91 15.83 9.42
CA GLU A 142 6.94 14.87 9.79
C GLU A 142 6.67 13.50 9.18
N PHE A 143 5.43 13.01 9.27
CA PHE A 143 5.10 11.66 8.83
C PHE A 143 5.21 11.51 7.31
N VAL A 144 4.63 12.44 6.55
CA VAL A 144 4.70 12.40 5.09
C VAL A 144 6.14 12.58 4.62
N ARG A 145 6.94 13.45 5.25
CA ARG A 145 8.35 13.62 4.90
C ARG A 145 9.16 12.34 5.12
N ASN A 146 9.01 11.70 6.27
CA ASN A 146 9.78 10.51 6.61
C ASN A 146 9.48 9.36 5.64
N VAL A 147 8.19 9.10 5.39
CA VAL A 147 7.76 8.08 4.42
C VAL A 147 8.21 8.42 3.00
N SER A 148 8.07 9.68 2.57
CA SER A 148 8.53 10.13 1.24
C SER A 148 10.03 9.94 1.04
N ASN A 149 10.84 10.24 2.06
CA ASN A 149 12.28 10.06 2.00
C ASN A 149 12.67 8.58 1.87
N GLU A 150 12.00 7.70 2.62
CA GLU A 150 12.26 6.26 2.54
C GLU A 150 11.86 5.68 1.18
N VAL A 151 10.67 6.04 0.68
CA VAL A 151 10.20 5.67 -0.66
C VAL A 151 11.18 6.13 -1.74
N LEU A 152 11.64 7.38 -1.66
CA LEU A 152 12.61 7.92 -2.61
C LEU A 152 13.97 7.20 -2.54
N ALA A 153 14.46 6.89 -1.34
CA ALA A 153 15.73 6.22 -1.14
C ALA A 153 15.72 4.80 -1.73
N LEU A 154 14.68 4.01 -1.44
CA LEU A 154 14.52 2.67 -2.00
C LEU A 154 14.32 2.69 -3.50
N SER A 155 13.52 3.65 -4.00
CA SER A 155 13.27 3.81 -5.43
C SER A 155 14.55 4.15 -6.20
N LYS A 156 15.39 5.05 -5.68
CA LYS A 156 16.71 5.34 -6.26
C LYS A 156 17.63 4.12 -6.24
N LYS A 157 17.66 3.38 -5.13
CA LYS A 157 18.51 2.19 -4.96
C LYS A 157 18.15 1.07 -5.95
N HIS A 158 16.86 0.87 -6.21
CA HIS A 158 16.35 -0.24 -7.03
C HIS A 158 15.78 0.18 -8.39
N ASN A 159 16.08 1.42 -8.82
CA ASN A 159 15.64 2.01 -10.09
C ASN A 159 14.13 1.90 -10.32
N LYS A 160 13.36 2.39 -9.35
CA LYS A 160 11.89 2.47 -9.38
C LYS A 160 11.45 3.93 -9.48
N GLU A 161 10.23 4.14 -9.98
CA GLU A 161 9.56 5.44 -9.86
C GLU A 161 8.93 5.56 -8.46
N PRO A 162 9.27 6.59 -7.67
CA PRO A 162 8.71 6.76 -6.33
C PRO A 162 7.31 7.39 -6.39
N GLN A 163 6.36 6.84 -5.63
CA GLN A 163 4.98 7.34 -5.52
C GLN A 163 4.54 7.56 -4.07
N ILE A 164 3.76 8.61 -3.83
CA ILE A 164 3.10 8.85 -2.53
C ILE A 164 1.59 9.05 -2.72
N TRP A 165 0.82 8.38 -1.88
CA TRP A 165 -0.63 8.53 -1.79
C TRP A 165 -1.02 9.43 -0.61
N ILE A 166 -1.77 10.48 -0.89
CA ILE A 166 -2.20 11.51 0.07
C ILE A 166 -3.62 11.19 0.57
N GLN A 167 -3.86 11.40 1.87
CA GLN A 167 -5.17 11.21 2.47
C GLN A 167 -6.15 12.32 2.08
N GLY A 168 -7.18 11.96 1.32
CA GLY A 168 -8.36 12.75 0.97
C GLY A 168 -9.67 12.11 1.46
N TYR A 169 -9.63 11.01 2.21
CA TYR A 169 -10.78 10.38 2.86
C TYR A 169 -10.76 10.63 4.37
N ARG A 170 -11.94 10.64 5.01
CA ARG A 170 -12.10 10.91 6.45
C ARG A 170 -11.38 12.16 6.94
N VAL A 171 -11.26 13.17 6.09
CA VAL A 171 -10.68 14.45 6.49
C VAL A 171 -11.70 15.15 7.40
N PRO A 172 -11.31 15.53 8.64
CA PRO A 172 -12.19 16.24 9.54
C PRO A 172 -12.43 17.67 9.05
N ALA A 173 -13.57 18.26 9.42
CA ALA A 173 -13.83 19.65 9.13
C ALA A 173 -12.73 20.53 9.74
N ASN A 174 -12.20 21.42 8.91
CA ASN A 174 -11.11 22.37 9.19
C ASN A 174 -9.71 21.74 9.17
N GLY A 175 -9.58 20.50 8.70
CA GLY A 175 -8.29 19.84 8.42
C GLY A 175 -7.84 19.92 6.95
N GLU A 176 -8.65 20.47 6.05
CA GLU A 176 -8.45 20.34 4.59
C GLU A 176 -7.15 20.98 4.08
N GLU A 177 -6.63 22.00 4.76
CA GLU A 177 -5.33 22.63 4.45
C GLU A 177 -4.14 21.66 4.63
N GLU A 178 -4.28 20.62 5.46
CA GLU A 178 -3.22 19.61 5.63
C GLU A 178 -3.02 18.79 4.36
N ILE A 179 -4.01 18.70 3.46
CA ILE A 179 -3.85 18.08 2.13
C ILE A 179 -2.80 18.84 1.31
N VAL A 180 -2.86 20.18 1.35
CA VAL A 180 -1.90 21.03 0.64
C VAL A 180 -0.52 20.84 1.25
N THR A 181 -0.44 20.85 2.59
CA THR A 181 0.80 20.58 3.32
C THR A 181 1.41 19.23 2.94
N ALA A 182 0.61 18.16 2.89
CA ALA A 182 1.08 16.82 2.58
C ALA A 182 1.65 16.73 1.14
N VAL A 183 0.96 17.31 0.16
CA VAL A 183 1.44 17.34 -1.24
C VAL A 183 2.71 18.17 -1.36
N ASP A 184 2.77 19.34 -0.71
CA ASP A 184 3.95 20.20 -0.70
C ASP A 184 5.16 19.45 -0.11
N VAL A 185 4.98 18.77 1.02
CA VAL A 185 6.02 18.00 1.69
C VAL A 185 6.51 16.84 0.83
N ALA A 186 5.61 16.06 0.21
CA ALA A 186 6.00 14.97 -0.69
C ALA A 186 6.75 15.50 -1.92
N TYR A 187 6.27 16.60 -2.51
CA TYR A 187 6.93 17.23 -3.66
C TYR A 187 8.33 17.75 -3.31
N ASP A 188 8.48 18.43 -2.17
CA ASP A 188 9.75 18.97 -1.71
C ASP A 188 10.75 17.86 -1.33
N ALA A 189 10.27 16.70 -0.87
CA ALA A 189 11.09 15.51 -0.67
C ALA A 189 11.63 14.92 -2.00
N GLY A 190 11.08 15.33 -3.15
CA GLY A 190 11.52 14.88 -4.48
C GLY A 190 10.57 13.90 -5.16
N ILE A 191 9.39 13.65 -4.59
CA ILE A 191 8.36 12.80 -5.21
C ILE A 191 7.67 13.59 -6.32
N ARG A 192 7.43 12.95 -7.47
CA ARG A 192 6.76 13.57 -8.63
C ARG A 192 5.50 12.81 -9.06
N ASN A 193 5.40 11.54 -8.72
CA ASN A 193 4.18 10.77 -8.84
C ASN A 193 3.42 10.84 -7.50
N ILE A 194 2.44 11.74 -7.41
CA ILE A 194 1.64 11.95 -6.21
C ILE A 194 0.18 11.68 -6.58
N ALA A 195 -0.47 10.80 -5.81
CA ALA A 195 -1.87 10.46 -5.95
C ALA A 195 -2.63 10.81 -4.67
N THR A 196 -3.96 10.91 -4.73
CA THR A 196 -4.80 11.17 -3.56
C THR A 196 -5.88 10.11 -3.48
N TRP A 197 -5.93 9.42 -2.34
CA TRP A 197 -7.06 8.58 -2.00
C TRP A 197 -7.99 9.36 -1.06
N SER A 198 -9.22 9.72 -1.41
CA SER A 198 -9.96 9.28 -2.60
C SER A 198 -10.54 10.43 -3.41
N PHE A 199 -11.00 10.06 -4.61
CA PHE A 199 -11.79 10.90 -5.49
C PHE A 199 -12.92 11.62 -4.72
N GLU A 200 -13.08 12.91 -4.99
CA GLU A 200 -14.17 13.77 -4.46
C GLU A 200 -14.33 13.77 -2.94
N GLY A 201 -13.24 13.62 -2.18
CA GLY A 201 -13.34 13.59 -0.72
C GLY A 201 -14.16 12.40 -0.19
N THR A 202 -14.34 11.38 -1.03
CA THR A 202 -15.13 10.18 -0.75
C THR A 202 -16.62 10.44 -0.55
N ASP A 203 -17.20 11.46 -1.19
CA ASP A 203 -18.61 11.87 -0.97
C ASP A 203 -19.62 10.72 -1.15
N CYS A 204 -19.35 9.79 -2.07
CA CYS A 204 -20.23 8.67 -2.40
C CYS A 204 -20.17 7.48 -1.42
N MET A 205 -19.24 7.45 -0.45
CA MET A 205 -19.05 6.32 0.46
C MET A 205 -19.12 6.73 1.93
N THR A 206 -20.29 6.58 2.55
CA THR A 206 -20.60 7.05 3.91
C THR A 206 -19.55 6.71 4.98
N TYR A 207 -18.97 5.50 4.95
CA TYR A 207 -18.05 5.04 6.00
C TYR A 207 -16.68 5.76 5.98
N VAL A 208 -16.23 6.17 4.79
CA VAL A 208 -14.91 6.80 4.56
C VAL A 208 -15.02 8.26 4.08
N ARG A 209 -16.25 8.77 3.96
CA ARG A 209 -16.58 10.15 3.61
C ARG A 209 -15.86 11.15 4.51
N SER A 210 -15.21 12.15 3.91
CA SER A 210 -14.71 13.33 4.61
C SER A 210 -15.88 14.21 5.08
N GLU A 211 -15.69 15.01 6.13
CA GLU A 211 -16.80 15.81 6.69
C GLU A 211 -17.29 16.90 5.72
N ARG A 212 -16.36 17.47 4.92
CA ARG A 212 -16.62 18.49 3.90
C ARG A 212 -15.98 18.07 2.55
N PRO A 213 -16.54 17.07 1.87
CA PRO A 213 -15.88 16.39 0.75
C PRO A 213 -15.66 17.30 -0.47
N ASP A 214 -16.56 18.26 -0.70
CA ASP A 214 -16.44 19.29 -1.71
C ASP A 214 -15.24 20.22 -1.46
N ILE A 215 -15.04 20.65 -0.21
CA ILE A 215 -13.90 21.48 0.20
C ILE A 215 -12.59 20.70 0.08
N VAL A 216 -12.58 19.45 0.53
CA VAL A 216 -11.43 18.53 0.36
C VAL A 216 -11.04 18.45 -1.11
N TRP A 217 -12.00 18.22 -2.00
CA TRP A 217 -11.72 18.09 -3.42
C TRP A 217 -11.21 19.38 -4.05
N GLN A 218 -11.67 20.54 -3.59
CA GLN A 218 -11.12 21.83 -4.01
C GLN A 218 -9.63 21.96 -3.63
N HIS A 219 -9.23 21.56 -2.41
CA HIS A 219 -7.83 21.60 -1.97
C HIS A 219 -6.96 20.67 -2.82
N VAL A 220 -7.41 19.43 -3.06
CA VAL A 220 -6.71 18.46 -3.93
C VAL A 220 -6.51 19.03 -5.34
N ARG A 221 -7.57 19.58 -5.95
CA ARG A 221 -7.48 20.16 -7.29
C ARG A 221 -6.53 21.36 -7.34
N ASN A 222 -6.64 22.26 -6.36
CA ASN A 222 -5.84 23.47 -6.32
C ASN A 222 -4.34 23.17 -6.17
N VAL A 223 -3.98 22.25 -5.27
CA VAL A 223 -2.56 21.89 -5.05
C VAL A 223 -1.99 21.10 -6.23
N TYR A 224 -2.77 20.26 -6.91
CA TYR A 224 -2.29 19.60 -8.12
C TYR A 224 -2.08 20.60 -9.28
N LEU A 225 -2.97 21.59 -9.41
CA LEU A 225 -2.79 22.67 -10.40
C LEU A 225 -1.55 23.54 -10.10
N LYS A 226 -1.21 23.75 -8.81
CA LYS A 226 0.02 24.44 -8.39
C LYS A 226 1.28 23.76 -8.93
N TYR A 227 1.30 22.42 -9.00
CA TYR A 227 2.47 21.64 -9.47
C TYR A 227 2.41 21.20 -10.93
N LYS A 228 1.23 21.16 -11.56
CA LYS A 228 1.09 20.86 -13.00
C LYS A 228 1.91 21.79 -13.91
N ASN A 229 2.13 23.03 -13.46
CA ASN A 229 2.78 24.09 -14.24
C ASN A 229 4.26 24.29 -13.89
N LYS A 230 4.86 23.41 -13.08
CA LYS A 230 6.27 23.48 -12.65
C LYS A 230 7.06 22.31 -13.25
#